data_AF-A0A7J7XF11-F1
#
_entry.id   AF-A0A7J7XF11-F1
#
_cell.length_a   1.000
_cell.length_b   1.000
_cell.length_c   1.000
_cell.angle_alpha   90.00
_cell.angle_beta   90.00
_cell.angle_gamma   90.00
#
_symmetry.space_group_name_H-M   'P 1'
#
loop_
_entity.id
_entity.type
_entity.pdbx_description
1 polymer ?
#
loop_
_entity_poly.entity_id
_entity_poly.type
_entity_poly.pdbx_seq_one_letter_code
_entity_poly.pdbx_strand_id
1 'polypeptide(L)' 'MRSLILVLVVLVLLSYVPPVRSGVNAYVRSLFSSCWRRKGSCRKTCRKKEEYHIFCESHFLCCINSKFLPVIVGK' A
#
# COMPACT_ATOMS: atom_id res chain seq x y z
N MET A 1 -38.08 -28.33 -4.15
CA MET A 1 -38.18 -26.85 -4.04
C MET A 1 -37.44 -26.27 -2.84
N ARG A 2 -37.51 -26.84 -1.63
CA ARG A 2 -36.76 -26.34 -0.44
C ARG A 2 -35.23 -26.28 -0.62
N SER A 3 -34.63 -27.28 -1.26
CA SER A 3 -33.17 -27.32 -1.50
C SER A 3 -32.69 -26.17 -2.41
N LEU A 4 -33.44 -25.84 -3.46
CA LEU A 4 -33.12 -24.72 -4.36
C LEU A 4 -33.14 -23.38 -3.64
N ILE A 5 -34.11 -23.18 -2.74
CA ILE A 5 -34.20 -21.96 -1.92
C ILE A 5 -32.98 -21.85 -0.99
N LEU A 6 -32.55 -22.95 -0.37
CA LEU A 6 -31.36 -22.96 0.49
C LEU A 6 -30.08 -22.63 -0.28
N VAL A 7 -29.91 -23.19 -1.48
CA VAL A 7 -28.77 -22.87 -2.35
C VAL A 7 -28.75 -21.40 -2.71
N LEU A 8 -29.92 -20.83 -3.04
CA LEU A 8 -30.06 -19.42 -3.40
C LEU A 8 -29.74 -18.50 -2.22
N VAL A 9 -30.21 -18.84 -1.00
CA VAL A 9 -29.87 -18.12 0.23
C VAL A 9 -28.37 -18.16 0.52
N VAL A 10 -27.72 -19.31 0.36
CA VAL A 10 -26.26 -19.44 0.57
C VAL A 10 -25.49 -18.59 -0.43
N LEU A 11 -25.88 -18.59 -1.72
CA LEU A 11 -25.25 -17.75 -2.74
C LEU A 11 -25.41 -16.25 -2.45
N VAL A 12 -26.60 -15.83 -2.00
CA VAL A 12 -26.85 -14.44 -1.60
C VAL A 12 -25.97 -14.05 -0.41
N LEU A 13 -25.87 -14.90 0.61
CA LEU A 13 -25.01 -14.64 1.77
C LEU A 13 -23.52 -14.56 1.39
N LEU A 14 -23.05 -15.43 0.50
CA LEU A 14 -21.67 -15.39 -0.01
C LEU A 14 -21.39 -14.14 -0.86
N SER A 15 -22.39 -13.65 -1.61
CA SER A 15 -22.29 -12.40 -2.37
C SER A 15 -22.37 -11.14 -1.48
N TYR A 16 -22.99 -11.26 -0.30
CA TYR A 16 -23.14 -10.17 0.66
C TYR A 16 -21.87 -9.94 1.48
N VAL A 17 -20.89 -10.84 1.44
CA VAL A 17 -19.55 -10.53 1.98
C VAL A 17 -19.00 -9.41 1.10
N PRO A 18 -18.95 -8.16 1.59
CA PRO A 18 -18.43 -7.07 0.79
C PRO A 18 -17.01 -7.49 0.42
N PRO A 19 -16.63 -7.46 -0.87
CA PRO A 19 -15.27 -7.78 -1.24
C PRO A 19 -14.39 -6.90 -0.35
N VAL A 20 -13.46 -7.52 0.39
CA VAL A 20 -12.44 -6.83 1.20
C VAL A 20 -11.43 -6.16 0.25
N ARG A 21 -11.96 -5.44 -0.75
CA ARG A 21 -11.31 -4.52 -1.67
C ARG A 21 -11.42 -3.09 -1.16
N SER A 22 -11.88 -2.89 0.07
CA SER A 22 -11.74 -1.60 0.74
C SER A 22 -10.30 -1.48 1.22
N GLY A 23 -9.41 -1.17 0.27
CA GLY A 23 -8.08 -0.69 0.60
C GLY A 23 -8.18 0.53 1.51
N VAL A 24 -7.11 0.80 2.26
CA VAL A 24 -7.00 1.93 3.18
C VAL A 24 -7.55 3.21 2.54
N ASN A 25 -8.44 3.93 3.25
CA ASN A 25 -9.04 5.18 2.79
C ASN A 25 -7.94 6.16 2.32
N ALA A 26 -8.19 6.91 1.25
CA ALA A 26 -7.23 7.85 0.65
C ALA A 26 -6.63 8.84 1.67
N TYR A 27 -7.41 9.26 2.66
CA TYR A 27 -6.92 10.10 3.76
C TYR A 27 -5.83 9.40 4.58
N VAL A 28 -6.08 8.16 5.00
CA VAL A 28 -5.13 7.37 5.79
C VAL A 28 -3.90 7.04 4.94
N ARG A 29 -4.09 6.70 3.66
CA ARG A 29 -2.96 6.49 2.71
C ARG A 29 -2.08 7.74 2.58
N SER A 30 -2.66 8.93 2.62
CA SER A 30 -1.90 10.19 2.60
C SER A 30 -1.00 10.33 3.83
N LEU A 31 -1.46 9.94 5.02
CA LEU A 31 -0.64 9.97 6.24
C LEU A 31 0.57 9.03 6.16
N PHE A 32 0.40 7.85 5.53
CA PHE A 32 1.47 6.87 5.33
C PHE A 32 2.25 7.06 4.01
N SER A 33 1.98 8.14 3.26
CA SER A 33 2.71 8.44 2.01
C SER A 33 4.13 8.96 2.25
N SER A 34 4.48 9.23 3.51
CA SER A 34 5.80 9.69 3.93
C SER A 34 6.59 8.55 4.58
N CYS A 35 7.87 8.47 4.27
CA CYS A 35 8.77 7.46 4.81
C CYS A 35 10.03 8.13 5.39
N TRP A 36 10.89 7.33 6.05
CA TRP A 36 12.15 7.81 6.63
C TRP A 36 12.00 9.04 7.54
N ARG A 37 11.14 8.95 8.56
CA ARG A 37 10.82 10.09 9.46
C ARG A 37 10.42 11.36 8.70
N ARG A 38 9.56 11.24 7.69
CA ARG A 38 9.09 12.32 6.80
C ARG A 38 10.14 12.96 5.88
N LYS A 39 11.34 12.37 5.76
CA LYS A 39 12.39 12.85 4.83
C LYS A 39 12.32 12.20 3.46
N GLY A 40 11.53 11.14 3.32
CA GLY A 40 11.24 10.48 2.05
C GLY A 40 9.75 10.45 1.73
N SER A 41 9.44 10.13 0.48
CA SER A 41 8.08 9.98 -0.03
C SER A 41 7.92 8.64 -0.74
N CYS A 42 6.78 7.99 -0.51
CA CYS A 42 6.41 6.74 -1.15
C CYS A 42 5.90 7.01 -2.58
N ARG A 43 6.59 6.46 -3.58
CA ARG A 43 6.29 6.64 -5.02
C ARG A 43 6.45 5.33 -5.77
N LYS A 44 5.82 5.19 -6.94
CA LYS A 44 6.03 4.01 -7.79
C LYS A 44 7.46 3.91 -8.31
N THR A 45 8.08 5.05 -8.60
CA THR A 45 9.46 5.16 -9.07
C THR A 45 10.14 6.38 -8.44
N CYS A 46 11.43 6.24 -8.11
CA CYS A 46 12.23 7.33 -7.55
C CYS A 46 12.79 8.24 -8.65
N ARG A 47 12.96 9.52 -8.34
CA ARG A 47 13.60 10.47 -9.27
C ARG A 47 15.12 10.25 -9.29
N LYS A 48 15.81 10.72 -10.33
CA LYS A 48 17.28 10.57 -10.50
C LYS A 48 18.14 11.08 -9.33
N LYS A 49 17.63 11.98 -8.49
CA LYS A 49 18.33 12.55 -7.32
C LYS A 49 17.86 11.95 -5.98
N GLU A 50 16.96 10.97 -6.04
CA GLU A 50 16.41 10.25 -4.91
C GLU A 50 16.94 8.82 -4.99
N GLU A 51 17.34 8.28 -3.84
CA GLU A 51 17.75 6.90 -3.70
C GLU A 51 16.61 6.07 -3.14
N TYR A 52 16.56 4.82 -3.61
CA TYR A 52 15.69 3.80 -3.06
C TYR A 52 16.22 3.34 -1.71
N HIS A 53 15.34 3.21 -0.73
CA HIS A 53 15.71 2.70 0.59
C HIS A 53 14.90 1.47 1.02
N ILE A 54 13.57 1.56 1.01
CA ILE A 54 12.66 0.46 1.42
C ILE A 54 11.36 0.49 0.61
N PHE A 55 10.52 -0.54 0.72
CA PHE A 55 9.14 -0.51 0.21
C PHE A 55 8.16 0.05 1.26
N CYS A 56 7.19 0.86 0.83
CA CYS A 56 6.13 1.40 1.70
C CYS A 56 4.84 0.54 1.69
N GLU A 57 4.56 -0.15 0.59
CA GLU A 57 3.43 -1.08 0.38
C GLU A 57 3.86 -2.14 -0.66
N SER A 58 2.93 -2.79 -1.34
CA SER A 58 3.19 -3.82 -2.36
C SER A 58 3.88 -3.30 -3.63
N HIS A 59 3.69 -2.03 -3.99
CA HIS A 59 4.18 -1.46 -5.26
C HIS A 59 4.81 -0.07 -5.13
N PHE A 60 4.94 0.46 -3.91
CA PHE A 60 5.47 1.79 -3.66
C PHE A 60 6.86 1.71 -3.01
N LEU A 61 7.80 2.44 -3.57
CA LEU A 61 9.17 2.62 -3.15
C LEU A 61 9.28 3.86 -2.25
N CYS A 62 10.00 3.75 -1.15
CA CYS A 62 10.43 4.89 -0.36
C CYS A 62 11.61 5.56 -1.05
N CYS A 63 11.38 6.76 -1.58
CA CYS A 63 12.36 7.56 -2.28
C CYS A 63 12.85 8.68 -1.37
N ILE A 64 14.16 8.72 -1.10
CA ILE A 64 14.80 9.66 -0.18
C ILE A 64 15.88 10.43 -0.92
N ASN A 65 16.00 11.74 -0.69
CA ASN A 65 17.13 12.49 -1.24
C ASN A 65 18.44 12.02 -0.59
N SER A 66 19.48 11.72 -1.39
CA SER A 66 20.77 11.23 -0.88
C SER A 66 21.41 12.15 0.18
N LYS A 67 21.03 13.44 0.23
CA LYS A 67 21.44 14.37 1.30
C LYS A 67 20.97 13.98 2.71
N PHE A 68 19.88 13.22 2.82
CA PHE A 68 19.30 12.78 4.09
C PHE A 68 19.68 11.34 4.44
N LEU A 69 20.38 10.66 3.54
CA LEU A 69 20.95 9.36 3.81
C LEU A 69 22.29 9.55 4.53
N PRO A 70 22.61 8.69 5.51
CA PRO A 70 23.95 8.68 6.08
C PRO A 70 24.96 8.38 4.98
N VAL A 71 26.13 9.03 5.04
CA VAL A 71 27.24 8.71 4.14
C VAL A 71 27.60 7.25 4.37
N ILE A 72 27.45 6.43 3.33
CA ILE A 72 27.81 5.02 3.38
C ILE A 72 29.34 4.97 3.36
N VAL A 73 29.96 4.88 4.53
CA VAL A 73 31.42 4.76 4.66
C VAL A 73 31.77 3.29 4.46
N GLY A 74 32.00 2.88 3.21
CA GLY A 74 32.38 1.49 2.91
C GLY A 74 32.01 1.05 1.50
N LYS A 75 32.59 1.69 0.49
CA LYS A 75 32.52 1.25 -0.90
C LYS A 75 33.91 1.03 -1.44
#